data_AF-A0A7L3YBH6-F1
#
_entry.id   AF-A0A7L3YBH6-F1
#
_cell.length_a   1.000
_cell.length_b   1.000
_cell.length_c   1.000
_cell.angle_alpha   90.00
_cell.angle_beta   90.00
_cell.angle_gamma   90.00
#
_symmetry.space_group_name_H-M   'P 1'
#
loop_
_entity.id
_entity.type
_entity.pdbx_description
1 polymer ?
#
loop_
_entity_poly.entity_id
_entity_poly.type
_entity_poly.pdbx_seq_one_letter_code
_entity_poly.pdbx_strand_id
1 'polypeptide(L)'
;KANKKCEEARHEKETMVMKYVRGEKESLDLRKEKEILERRVRDANKEIEKHTNKIKQLSQEKGRLHQLYETKDGEATRLNREIEKLKEEINSHVIKVKWAQNKLKTEMDSHKETKERLKDATTKLTEAKEEADQIRKNCQEMIKTYQESEEIKSNELDAKLRVTKGELEKQIQEKSDHLEVHHAKIKELEDLKRTFKEGMDELRTLRTKVKCLEDERLRTEDELSKYKEIINRQKTEIQNLLDRVKTVDHLQDQHQRDEQEISALKEEVDGFNSLIADLQKDIEGSRKRESELLIFTEKLTSKNAQLQSENNSLQSQLDKLSYSERELQNQLECVQQTKGDLAAKLQKEEDQRKLEVETLQAQLASEQKELTALKTHVDELKDELATQKRKHAANLKDLTKQLQLARRKLDQLENGNYDKEGSSMGSRSSSSGSLNARSSNEDRSPENTGSSVAVDSFPEVDKSVLVERILRLQKAHARKNEKMEFMEDHIKQLVEEIRKKTKIIQSYILREEAGTLSSEASDFNKVHLSRRGGIMASLYTSHPADSGLTLELSLEINRKLQAVLEDTLLKNITLKENLQTLGTEIERLIKHKHELEQRIKQT
;
A
#
# COMPACT_ATOMS: atom_id res chain seq x y z
N LYS A 1 -29.86 81.16 -16.59
CA LYS A 1 -29.50 80.76 -15.20
C LYS A 1 -30.26 79.52 -14.71
N ALA A 2 -31.60 79.45 -14.82
CA ALA A 2 -32.37 78.30 -14.33
C ALA A 2 -31.96 76.95 -14.96
N ASN A 3 -31.95 76.83 -16.31
CA ASN A 3 -31.60 75.57 -16.99
C ASN A 3 -30.24 75.01 -16.56
N LYS A 4 -29.19 75.85 -16.52
CA LYS A 4 -27.85 75.44 -16.09
C LYS A 4 -27.85 74.83 -14.68
N LYS A 5 -28.60 75.38 -13.72
CA LYS A 5 -28.77 74.78 -12.38
C LYS A 5 -29.54 73.46 -12.40
N CYS A 6 -30.48 73.29 -13.34
CA CYS A 6 -31.21 72.03 -13.52
C CYS A 6 -30.31 70.95 -14.14
N GLU A 7 -29.46 71.32 -15.10
CA GLU A 7 -28.43 70.46 -15.71
C GLU A 7 -27.35 70.07 -14.69
N GLU A 8 -26.87 71.02 -13.87
CA GLU A 8 -25.95 70.79 -12.75
C GLU A 8 -26.54 69.79 -11.74
N ALA A 9 -27.75 70.05 -11.23
CA ALA A 9 -28.43 69.14 -10.28
C ALA A 9 -28.76 67.76 -10.89
N ARG A 10 -29.03 67.70 -12.20
CA ARG A 10 -29.21 66.44 -12.93
C ARG A 10 -27.90 65.66 -13.01
N HIS A 11 -26.80 66.32 -13.34
CA HIS A 11 -25.48 65.70 -13.43
C HIS A 11 -24.97 65.24 -12.04
N GLU A 12 -25.26 65.99 -10.98
CA GLU A 12 -25.00 65.57 -9.60
C GLU A 12 -25.83 64.32 -9.24
N LYS A 13 -27.12 64.28 -9.57
CA LYS A 13 -27.97 63.10 -9.36
C LYS A 13 -27.45 61.88 -10.12
N GLU A 14 -27.12 62.04 -11.40
CA GLU A 14 -26.56 60.96 -12.24
C GLU A 14 -25.20 60.49 -11.68
N THR A 15 -24.37 61.41 -11.17
CA THR A 15 -23.11 61.10 -10.47
C THR A 15 -23.33 60.35 -9.15
N MET A 16 -24.33 60.73 -8.34
CA MET A 16 -24.69 60.00 -7.11
C MET A 16 -25.20 58.59 -7.43
N VAL A 17 -26.04 58.43 -8.46
CA VAL A 17 -26.52 57.11 -8.91
C VAL A 17 -25.35 56.25 -9.38
N MET A 18 -24.41 56.80 -10.16
CA MET A 18 -23.21 56.06 -10.59
C MET A 18 -22.27 55.69 -9.44
N LYS A 19 -22.18 56.51 -8.37
CA LYS A 19 -21.48 56.16 -7.13
C LYS A 19 -22.21 55.05 -6.36
N TYR A 20 -23.52 55.14 -6.23
CA TYR A 20 -24.35 54.14 -5.55
C TYR A 20 -24.30 52.78 -6.26
N VAL A 21 -24.50 52.74 -7.58
CA VAL A 21 -24.39 51.52 -8.40
C VAL A 21 -23.00 50.90 -8.32
N ARG A 22 -21.95 51.71 -8.21
CA ARG A 22 -20.58 51.21 -8.00
C ARG A 22 -20.42 50.57 -6.61
N GLY A 23 -20.85 51.24 -5.54
CA GLY A 23 -20.80 50.72 -4.18
C GLY A 23 -21.69 49.49 -3.95
N GLU A 24 -22.88 49.44 -4.58
CA GLU A 24 -23.73 48.24 -4.70
C GLU A 24 -22.93 47.09 -5.31
N LYS A 25 -22.34 47.29 -6.49
CA LYS A 25 -21.56 46.26 -7.19
C LYS A 25 -20.39 45.77 -6.33
N GLU A 26 -19.59 46.68 -5.77
CA GLU A 26 -18.46 46.36 -4.89
C GLU A 26 -18.93 45.59 -3.64
N SER A 27 -20.06 45.98 -3.04
CA SER A 27 -20.69 45.25 -1.93
C SER A 27 -21.20 43.85 -2.32
N LEU A 28 -21.67 43.67 -3.55
CA LEU A 28 -22.17 42.40 -4.08
C LEU A 28 -21.01 41.46 -4.45
N ASP A 29 -19.94 41.98 -5.02
CA ASP A 29 -18.73 41.22 -5.36
C ASP A 29 -17.98 40.80 -4.08
N LEU A 30 -17.82 41.70 -3.09
CA LEU A 30 -17.28 41.36 -1.76
C LEU A 30 -18.12 40.30 -1.02
N ARG A 31 -19.45 40.30 -1.21
CA ARG A 31 -20.33 39.24 -0.67
C ARG A 31 -20.05 37.87 -1.32
N LYS A 32 -19.86 37.82 -2.65
CA LYS A 32 -19.49 36.57 -3.35
C LYS A 32 -18.13 36.05 -2.89
N GLU A 33 -17.14 36.93 -2.75
CA GLU A 33 -15.81 36.57 -2.25
C GLU A 33 -15.88 36.02 -0.83
N LYS A 34 -16.62 36.70 0.06
CA LYS A 34 -16.89 36.20 1.42
C LYS A 34 -17.50 34.80 1.42
N GLU A 35 -18.55 34.55 0.63
CA GLU A 35 -19.15 33.20 0.56
C GLU A 35 -18.19 32.13 0.03
N ILE A 36 -17.31 32.48 -0.91
CA ILE A 36 -16.29 31.56 -1.46
C ILE A 36 -15.25 31.24 -0.38
N LEU A 37 -14.83 32.23 0.40
CA LEU A 37 -13.94 32.04 1.55
C LEU A 37 -14.61 31.21 2.66
N GLU A 38 -15.88 31.47 3.01
CA GLU A 38 -16.65 30.68 3.98
C GLU A 38 -16.93 29.24 3.52
N ARG A 39 -16.98 28.99 2.20
CA ARG A 39 -16.97 27.62 1.64
C ARG A 39 -15.60 26.97 1.84
N ARG A 40 -14.52 27.61 1.39
CA ARG A 40 -13.13 27.12 1.55
C ARG A 40 -12.77 26.81 3.02
N VAL A 41 -13.16 27.67 3.97
CA VAL A 41 -12.94 27.44 5.41
C VAL A 41 -13.72 26.23 5.93
N ARG A 42 -14.99 26.07 5.52
CA ARG A 42 -15.79 24.88 5.88
C ARG A 42 -15.20 23.59 5.33
N ASP A 43 -14.67 23.61 4.11
CA ASP A 43 -14.07 22.42 3.49
C ASP A 43 -12.69 22.11 4.10
N ALA A 44 -11.86 23.13 4.38
CA ALA A 44 -10.61 22.95 5.14
C ALA A 44 -10.85 22.35 6.53
N ASN A 45 -11.90 22.79 7.25
CA ASN A 45 -12.26 22.23 8.55
C ASN A 45 -12.66 20.74 8.47
N LYS A 46 -13.31 20.29 7.39
CA LYS A 46 -13.61 18.85 7.17
C LYS A 46 -12.34 18.03 6.99
N GLU A 47 -11.36 18.54 6.25
CA GLU A 47 -10.07 17.85 6.09
C GLU A 47 -9.28 17.82 7.40
N ILE A 48 -9.28 18.91 8.19
CA ILE A 48 -8.71 18.93 9.54
C ILE A 48 -9.37 17.87 10.44
N GLU A 49 -10.69 17.72 10.40
CA GLU A 49 -11.41 16.70 11.17
C GLU A 49 -11.07 15.27 10.70
N LYS A 50 -11.03 15.02 9.38
CA LYS A 50 -10.57 13.74 8.80
C LYS A 50 -9.15 13.38 9.26
N HIS A 51 -8.20 14.30 9.13
CA HIS A 51 -6.81 14.08 9.57
C HIS A 51 -6.73 13.86 11.08
N THR A 52 -7.46 14.63 11.88
CA THR A 52 -7.56 14.45 13.34
C THR A 52 -8.08 13.06 13.70
N ASN A 53 -9.08 12.54 12.99
CA ASN A 53 -9.60 11.20 13.23
C ASN A 53 -8.66 10.09 12.75
N LYS A 54 -7.91 10.28 11.65
CA LYS A 54 -6.84 9.36 11.24
C LYS A 54 -5.66 9.35 12.23
N ILE A 55 -5.30 10.49 12.81
CA ILE A 55 -4.29 10.58 13.89
C ILE A 55 -4.76 9.80 15.13
N LYS A 56 -6.03 9.91 15.53
CA LYS A 56 -6.59 9.11 16.64
C LYS A 56 -6.50 7.61 16.37
N GLN A 57 -6.85 7.16 15.17
CA GLN A 57 -6.73 5.75 14.76
C GLN A 57 -5.29 5.25 14.83
N LEU A 58 -4.34 5.99 14.22
CA LEU A 58 -2.92 5.64 14.23
C LEU A 58 -2.33 5.62 15.66
N SER A 59 -2.81 6.49 16.55
CA SER A 59 -2.41 6.50 17.96
C SER A 59 -2.92 5.28 18.72
N GLN A 60 -4.17 4.86 18.49
CA GLN A 60 -4.74 3.63 19.05
C GLN A 60 -4.01 2.38 18.53
N GLU A 61 -3.70 2.34 17.23
CA GLU A 61 -2.97 1.26 16.60
C GLU A 61 -1.53 1.16 17.11
N LYS A 62 -0.82 2.29 17.25
CA LYS A 62 0.48 2.36 17.92
C LYS A 62 0.43 1.80 19.35
N GLY A 63 -0.62 2.14 20.12
CA GLY A 63 -0.82 1.59 21.46
C GLY A 63 -1.00 0.07 21.45
N ARG A 64 -1.81 -0.47 20.54
CA ARG A 64 -2.03 -1.92 20.36
C ARG A 64 -0.73 -2.66 19.98
N LEU A 65 0.05 -2.08 19.07
CA LEU A 65 1.34 -2.64 18.65
C LEU A 65 2.37 -2.62 19.78
N HIS A 66 2.40 -1.56 20.59
CA HIS A 66 3.29 -1.46 21.75
C HIS A 66 2.96 -2.54 22.81
N GLN A 67 1.68 -2.73 23.15
CA GLN A 67 1.26 -3.77 24.09
C GLN A 67 1.55 -5.19 23.57
N LEU A 68 1.42 -5.41 22.25
CA LEU A 68 1.79 -6.67 21.61
C LEU A 68 3.31 -6.92 21.69
N TYR A 69 4.13 -5.88 21.48
CA TYR A 69 5.58 -5.94 21.65
C TYR A 69 5.97 -6.30 23.09
N GLU A 70 5.41 -5.62 24.10
CA GLU A 70 5.66 -5.92 25.52
C GLU A 70 5.27 -7.38 25.87
N THR A 71 4.17 -7.87 25.30
CA THR A 71 3.75 -9.26 25.47
C THR A 71 4.77 -10.24 24.88
N LYS A 72 5.32 -9.95 23.69
CA LYS A 72 6.34 -10.80 23.05
C LYS A 72 7.71 -10.73 23.69
N ASP A 73 8.12 -9.59 24.25
CA ASP A 73 9.31 -9.48 25.09
C ASP A 73 9.15 -10.30 26.40
N GLY A 74 7.96 -10.26 27.01
CA GLY A 74 7.59 -11.11 28.14
C GLY A 74 7.65 -12.61 27.81
N GLU A 75 7.16 -13.03 26.64
CA GLU A 75 7.29 -14.41 26.15
C GLU A 75 8.77 -14.80 25.91
N ALA A 76 9.53 -13.94 25.23
CA ALA A 76 10.94 -14.19 24.92
C ALA A 76 11.80 -14.31 26.18
N THR A 77 11.63 -13.40 27.16
CA THR A 77 12.35 -13.49 28.44
C THR A 77 11.92 -14.68 29.30
N ARG A 78 10.69 -15.20 29.13
CA ARG A 78 10.27 -16.49 29.74
C ARG A 78 10.98 -17.67 29.08
N LEU A 79 10.94 -17.76 27.75
CA LEU A 79 11.58 -18.83 26.99
C LEU A 79 13.10 -18.87 27.21
N ASN A 80 13.77 -17.71 27.33
CA ASN A 80 15.21 -17.66 27.58
C ASN A 80 15.57 -18.23 28.97
N ARG A 81 14.75 -17.97 30.00
CA ARG A 81 14.91 -18.60 31.33
C ARG A 81 14.67 -20.12 31.32
N GLU A 82 13.82 -20.60 30.42
CA GLU A 82 13.55 -22.03 30.23
C GLU A 82 14.73 -22.71 29.50
N ILE A 83 15.34 -22.04 28.53
CA ILE A 83 16.57 -22.47 27.86
C ILE A 83 17.74 -22.61 28.84
N GLU A 84 17.95 -21.66 29.76
CA GLU A 84 19.02 -21.78 30.76
C GLU A 84 18.79 -22.95 31.74
N LYS A 85 17.54 -23.17 32.20
CA LYS A 85 17.21 -24.36 33.00
C LYS A 85 17.51 -25.67 32.27
N LEU A 86 17.13 -25.77 30.99
CA LEU A 86 17.41 -26.96 30.19
C LEU A 86 18.91 -27.17 29.99
N LYS A 87 19.72 -26.10 29.86
CA LYS A 87 21.19 -26.20 29.85
C LYS A 87 21.75 -26.71 31.19
N GLU A 88 21.25 -26.22 32.32
CA GLU A 88 21.63 -26.70 33.66
C GLU A 88 21.28 -28.19 33.85
N GLU A 89 20.08 -28.60 33.43
CA GLU A 89 19.64 -29.99 33.46
C GLU A 89 20.49 -30.88 32.54
N ILE A 90 20.77 -30.45 31.31
CA ILE A 90 21.67 -31.18 30.38
C ILE A 90 23.07 -31.33 30.99
N ASN A 91 23.62 -30.26 31.58
CA ASN A 91 24.92 -30.31 32.24
C ASN A 91 24.92 -31.29 33.43
N SER A 92 23.85 -31.29 34.24
CA SER A 92 23.64 -32.27 35.32
C SER A 92 23.62 -33.71 34.80
N HIS A 93 22.94 -33.97 33.68
CA HIS A 93 22.93 -35.29 33.04
C HIS A 93 24.31 -35.67 32.46
N VAL A 94 25.04 -34.75 31.83
CA VAL A 94 26.42 -34.98 31.35
C VAL A 94 27.36 -35.34 32.50
N ILE A 95 27.24 -34.68 33.66
CA ILE A 95 28.02 -35.00 34.86
C ILE A 95 27.66 -36.42 35.37
N LYS A 96 26.38 -36.76 35.47
CA LYS A 96 25.92 -38.11 35.87
C LYS A 96 26.41 -39.20 34.91
N VAL A 97 26.36 -38.96 33.60
CA VAL A 97 26.87 -39.90 32.58
C VAL A 97 28.38 -40.08 32.69
N LYS A 98 29.16 -39.00 32.85
CA LYS A 98 30.62 -39.09 33.08
C LYS A 98 30.95 -39.88 34.36
N TRP A 99 30.19 -39.68 35.43
CA TRP A 99 30.36 -40.44 36.67
C TRP A 99 30.04 -41.93 36.49
N ALA A 100 28.93 -42.26 35.84
CA ALA A 100 28.55 -43.64 35.54
C ALA A 100 29.56 -44.33 34.60
N GLN A 101 30.07 -43.63 33.60
CA GLN A 101 31.09 -44.12 32.67
C GLN A 101 32.43 -44.38 33.37
N ASN A 102 32.86 -43.48 34.26
CA ASN A 102 34.05 -43.70 35.10
C ASN A 102 33.85 -44.88 36.06
N LYS A 103 32.67 -45.02 36.68
CA LYS A 103 32.38 -46.17 37.55
C LYS A 103 32.40 -47.48 36.77
N LEU A 104 31.73 -47.55 35.61
CA LEU A 104 31.75 -48.72 34.74
C LEU A 104 33.19 -49.10 34.36
N LYS A 105 34.04 -48.12 34.05
CA LYS A 105 35.46 -48.37 33.78
C LYS A 105 36.17 -49.01 34.99
N THR A 106 35.99 -48.49 36.21
CA THR A 106 36.61 -49.08 37.40
C THR A 106 36.11 -50.50 37.71
N GLU A 107 34.83 -50.80 37.45
CA GLU A 107 34.29 -52.16 37.58
C GLU A 107 34.86 -53.09 36.48
N MET A 108 35.05 -52.60 35.25
CA MET A 108 35.68 -53.36 34.16
C MET A 108 37.16 -53.67 34.44
N ASP A 109 37.92 -52.71 34.96
CA ASP A 109 39.33 -52.88 35.33
C ASP A 109 39.46 -53.89 36.50
N SER A 110 38.56 -53.83 37.49
CA SER A 110 38.46 -54.81 38.60
C SER A 110 38.05 -56.21 38.12
N HIS A 111 37.09 -56.30 37.20
CA HIS A 111 36.68 -57.57 36.58
C HIS A 111 37.82 -58.19 35.75
N LYS A 112 38.64 -57.38 35.07
CA LYS A 112 39.84 -57.85 34.38
C LYS A 112 40.86 -58.44 35.35
N GLU A 113 41.16 -57.73 36.45
CA GLU A 113 42.11 -58.20 37.47
C GLU A 113 41.63 -59.50 38.15
N THR A 114 40.35 -59.59 38.51
CA THR A 114 39.78 -60.81 39.10
C THR A 114 39.72 -61.99 38.11
N LYS A 115 39.49 -61.73 36.81
CA LYS A 115 39.60 -62.76 35.76
C LYS A 115 41.03 -63.27 35.57
N GLU A 116 42.04 -62.39 35.67
CA GLU A 116 43.46 -62.78 35.65
C GLU A 116 43.80 -63.63 36.88
N ARG A 117 43.42 -63.19 38.10
CA ARG A 117 43.59 -64.00 39.34
C ARG A 117 42.91 -65.38 39.26
N LEU A 118 41.70 -65.45 38.68
CA LEU A 118 40.96 -66.71 38.54
C LEU A 118 41.70 -67.70 37.61
N LYS A 119 42.36 -67.19 36.56
CA LYS A 119 43.19 -68.00 35.66
C LYS A 119 44.38 -68.60 36.43
N ASP A 120 45.09 -67.79 37.20
CA ASP A 120 46.25 -68.23 38.00
C ASP A 120 45.86 -69.21 39.14
N ALA A 121 44.66 -69.06 39.71
CA ALA A 121 44.12 -70.02 40.64
C ALA A 121 43.73 -71.35 39.96
N THR A 122 43.29 -71.30 38.70
CA THR A 122 42.92 -72.48 37.92
C THR A 122 44.14 -73.31 37.52
N THR A 123 45.25 -72.69 37.13
CA THR A 123 46.49 -73.43 36.79
C THR A 123 47.07 -74.13 38.02
N LYS A 124 47.09 -73.45 39.17
CA LYS A 124 47.49 -74.05 40.46
C LYS A 124 46.59 -75.20 40.89
N LEU A 125 45.30 -75.14 40.56
CA LEU A 125 44.37 -76.24 40.82
C LEU A 125 44.60 -77.45 39.90
N THR A 126 45.07 -77.25 38.66
CA THR A 126 45.49 -78.37 37.79
C THR A 126 46.81 -78.98 38.25
N GLU A 127 47.81 -78.15 38.58
CA GLU A 127 49.11 -78.59 39.13
C GLU A 127 48.91 -79.47 40.39
N ALA A 128 48.14 -78.97 41.38
CA ALA A 128 47.87 -79.71 42.62
C ALA A 128 47.01 -80.97 42.43
N LYS A 129 46.25 -81.10 41.33
CA LYS A 129 45.52 -82.33 40.99
C LYS A 129 46.48 -83.39 40.43
N GLU A 130 47.37 -82.99 39.53
CA GLU A 130 48.38 -83.87 38.94
C GLU A 130 49.32 -84.43 40.02
N GLU A 131 49.75 -83.59 40.98
CA GLU A 131 50.47 -84.02 42.18
C GLU A 131 49.66 -85.04 43.01
N ALA A 132 48.37 -84.77 43.26
CA ALA A 132 47.53 -85.64 44.07
C ALA A 132 47.24 -87.01 43.40
N ASP A 133 47.12 -87.06 42.07
CA ASP A 133 47.01 -88.32 41.33
C ASP A 133 48.32 -89.10 41.29
N GLN A 134 49.47 -88.43 41.19
CA GLN A 134 50.77 -89.08 41.32
C GLN A 134 50.97 -89.67 42.73
N ILE A 135 50.57 -88.96 43.79
CA ILE A 135 50.59 -89.47 45.17
C ILE A 135 49.67 -90.68 45.32
N ARG A 136 48.42 -90.62 44.80
CA ARG A 136 47.48 -91.74 44.83
C ARG A 136 48.09 -93.01 44.21
N LYS A 137 48.71 -92.88 43.04
CA LYS A 137 49.36 -93.99 42.34
C LYS A 137 50.50 -94.61 43.18
N ASN A 138 51.39 -93.78 43.72
CA ASN A 138 52.51 -94.24 44.55
C ASN A 138 52.03 -95.01 45.80
N CYS A 139 50.97 -94.54 46.47
CA CYS A 139 50.38 -95.23 47.61
C CYS A 139 49.73 -96.57 47.22
N GLN A 140 49.14 -96.68 46.04
CA GLN A 140 48.47 -97.90 45.57
C GLN A 140 49.48 -99.01 45.21
N GLU A 141 50.65 -98.65 44.69
CA GLU A 141 51.78 -99.56 44.46
C GLU A 141 52.40 -100.06 45.79
N MET A 142 52.47 -99.19 46.81
CA MET A 142 52.92 -99.55 48.16
C MET A 142 51.96 -100.54 48.87
N ILE A 143 50.65 -100.35 48.76
CA ILE A 143 49.66 -101.24 49.40
C ILE A 143 49.73 -102.66 48.79
N LYS A 144 49.87 -102.76 47.47
CA LYS A 144 49.94 -104.05 46.77
C LYS A 144 51.14 -104.89 47.21
N THR A 145 52.31 -104.26 47.31
CA THR A 145 53.54 -104.94 47.78
C THR A 145 53.51 -105.33 49.26
N TYR A 146 52.69 -104.66 50.08
CA TYR A 146 52.44 -105.07 51.47
C TYR A 146 51.52 -106.30 51.55
N GLN A 147 50.43 -106.31 50.78
CA GLN A 147 49.43 -107.39 50.79
C GLN A 147 50.01 -108.73 50.31
N GLU A 148 50.92 -108.69 49.34
CA GLU A 148 51.67 -109.87 48.84
C GLU A 148 52.64 -110.48 49.88
N SER A 149 52.78 -109.88 51.09
CA SER A 149 53.72 -110.33 52.14
C SER A 149 53.11 -110.99 53.39
N GLU A 150 51.83 -110.73 53.72
CA GLU A 150 51.21 -111.28 54.94
C GLU A 150 50.52 -112.65 54.75
N GLU A 151 50.13 -113.00 53.53
CA GLU A 151 49.29 -114.18 53.23
C GLU A 151 49.94 -115.54 53.57
N ILE A 152 51.26 -115.56 53.84
CA ILE A 152 52.08 -116.78 53.99
C ILE A 152 52.09 -117.34 55.43
N LYS A 153 51.55 -116.65 56.45
CA LYS A 153 51.84 -116.96 57.88
C LYS A 153 50.71 -117.44 58.80
N SER A 154 49.45 -117.50 58.37
CA SER A 154 48.32 -117.55 59.34
C SER A 154 47.38 -118.79 59.29
N ASN A 155 47.86 -119.97 58.89
CA ASN A 155 47.00 -121.17 58.69
C ASN A 155 47.24 -122.37 59.63
N GLU A 156 48.12 -122.29 60.64
CA GLU A 156 48.57 -123.49 61.40
C GLU A 156 48.21 -123.53 62.91
N LEU A 157 47.18 -122.79 63.37
CA LEU A 157 46.73 -122.84 64.78
C LEU A 157 45.23 -123.09 65.02
N ASP A 158 44.40 -123.09 63.98
CA ASP A 158 42.92 -123.03 64.11
C ASP A 158 42.23 -124.36 64.52
N ALA A 159 42.99 -125.45 64.69
CA ALA A 159 42.43 -126.77 64.94
C ALA A 159 42.06 -127.05 66.43
N LYS A 160 42.67 -126.35 67.40
CA LYS A 160 42.59 -126.71 68.83
C LYS A 160 41.79 -125.76 69.73
N LEU A 161 41.41 -124.58 69.24
CA LEU A 161 40.51 -123.68 69.99
C LEU A 161 39.06 -124.20 69.99
N ARG A 162 38.67 -124.85 68.89
CA ARG A 162 37.29 -125.03 68.38
C ARG A 162 36.23 -125.66 69.30
N VAL A 163 36.60 -126.23 70.46
CA VAL A 163 35.64 -126.89 71.38
C VAL A 163 35.42 -126.07 72.65
N THR A 164 36.47 -125.60 73.33
CA THR A 164 36.33 -124.65 74.44
C THR A 164 35.92 -123.25 73.95
N LYS A 165 36.21 -122.94 72.68
CA LYS A 165 35.68 -121.76 72.00
C LYS A 165 34.14 -121.78 71.98
N GLY A 166 33.48 -122.92 71.77
CA GLY A 166 32.03 -123.01 71.50
C GLY A 166 31.09 -122.51 72.60
N GLU A 167 31.38 -122.79 73.88
CA GLU A 167 30.52 -122.35 75.00
C GLU A 167 30.79 -120.87 75.36
N LEU A 168 32.04 -120.43 75.23
CA LEU A 168 32.41 -119.02 75.37
C LEU A 168 31.88 -118.21 74.17
N GLU A 169 31.91 -118.78 72.97
CA GLU A 169 31.28 -118.25 71.75
C GLU A 169 29.81 -118.00 71.96
N LYS A 170 29.07 -118.82 72.70
CA LYS A 170 27.64 -118.52 72.92
C LYS A 170 27.42 -117.25 73.74
N GLN A 171 28.16 -117.04 74.84
CA GLN A 171 28.04 -115.79 75.61
C GLN A 171 28.73 -114.59 74.95
N ILE A 172 29.77 -114.83 74.15
CA ILE A 172 30.41 -113.79 73.32
C ILE A 172 29.48 -113.40 72.18
N GLN A 173 28.78 -114.33 71.53
CA GLN A 173 27.80 -114.08 70.47
C GLN A 173 26.59 -113.35 71.04
N GLU A 174 25.98 -113.82 72.14
CA GLU A 174 24.85 -113.11 72.78
C GLU A 174 25.24 -111.67 73.19
N LYS A 175 26.49 -111.41 73.59
CA LYS A 175 27.01 -110.05 73.82
C LYS A 175 27.39 -109.31 72.53
N SER A 176 27.86 -110.01 71.50
CA SER A 176 28.23 -109.47 70.19
C SER A 176 26.99 -109.02 69.43
N ASP A 177 25.94 -109.84 69.39
CA ASP A 177 24.62 -109.51 68.82
C ASP A 177 24.03 -108.29 69.52
N HIS A 178 24.11 -108.21 70.85
CA HIS A 178 23.71 -107.01 71.59
C HIS A 178 24.59 -105.79 71.26
N LEU A 179 25.91 -105.97 71.13
CA LEU A 179 26.82 -104.91 70.71
C LEU A 179 26.57 -104.47 69.27
N GLU A 180 26.28 -105.38 68.34
CA GLU A 180 25.94 -105.10 66.94
C GLU A 180 24.61 -104.36 66.85
N VAL A 181 23.57 -104.77 67.58
CA VAL A 181 22.31 -104.03 67.67
C VAL A 181 22.51 -102.63 68.27
N HIS A 182 23.41 -102.48 69.25
CA HIS A 182 23.78 -101.16 69.77
C HIS A 182 24.58 -100.32 68.77
N HIS A 183 25.56 -100.88 68.06
CA HIS A 183 26.32 -100.19 67.01
C HIS A 183 25.44 -99.83 65.81
N ALA A 184 24.51 -100.71 65.41
CA ALA A 184 23.52 -100.44 64.37
C ALA A 184 22.63 -99.26 64.77
N LYS A 185 22.09 -99.24 66.00
CA LYS A 185 21.29 -98.10 66.50
C LYS A 185 22.09 -96.81 66.66
N ILE A 186 23.38 -96.88 67.04
CA ILE A 186 24.27 -95.72 67.06
C ILE A 186 24.46 -95.19 65.63
N LYS A 187 24.75 -96.08 64.67
CA LYS A 187 24.92 -95.74 63.26
C LYS A 187 23.64 -95.17 62.63
N GLU A 188 22.48 -95.77 62.86
CA GLU A 188 21.17 -95.23 62.45
C GLU A 188 20.93 -93.82 63.00
N LEU A 189 21.29 -93.59 64.26
CA LEU A 189 21.14 -92.29 64.93
C LEU A 189 22.18 -91.26 64.44
N GLU A 190 23.37 -91.70 64.03
CA GLU A 190 24.39 -90.88 63.37
C GLU A 190 24.01 -90.55 61.92
N ASP A 191 23.50 -91.49 61.14
CA ASP A 191 22.95 -91.27 59.80
C ASP A 191 21.70 -90.38 59.84
N LEU A 192 20.85 -90.48 60.87
CA LEU A 192 19.72 -89.58 61.08
C LEU A 192 20.18 -88.16 61.48
N LYS A 193 21.21 -88.03 62.33
CA LYS A 193 21.84 -86.74 62.63
C LYS A 193 22.48 -86.12 61.37
N ARG A 194 23.13 -86.94 60.54
CA ARG A 194 23.80 -86.55 59.30
C ARG A 194 22.78 -86.05 58.27
N THR A 195 21.73 -86.81 58.00
CA THR A 195 20.64 -86.40 57.09
C THR A 195 19.87 -85.18 57.60
N PHE A 196 19.63 -85.05 58.91
CA PHE A 196 19.06 -83.83 59.48
C PHE A 196 20.00 -82.61 59.32
N LYS A 197 21.32 -82.81 59.45
CA LYS A 197 22.35 -81.78 59.25
C LYS A 197 22.42 -81.33 57.79
N GLU A 198 22.45 -82.29 56.87
CA GLU A 198 22.39 -82.09 55.41
C GLU A 198 21.14 -81.27 55.05
N GLY A 199 19.93 -81.70 55.46
CA GLY A 199 18.69 -80.96 55.21
C GLY A 199 18.63 -79.57 55.87
N MET A 200 19.23 -79.38 57.05
CA MET A 200 19.37 -78.06 57.69
C MET A 200 20.23 -77.10 56.87
N ASP A 201 21.33 -77.59 56.30
CA ASP A 201 22.26 -76.79 55.51
C ASP A 201 21.72 -76.55 54.07
N GLU A 202 21.01 -77.51 53.47
CA GLU A 202 20.20 -77.28 52.27
C GLU A 202 19.16 -76.17 52.49
N LEU A 203 18.39 -76.22 53.59
CA LEU A 203 17.37 -75.22 53.91
C LEU A 203 18.00 -73.83 54.14
N ARG A 204 19.24 -73.75 54.66
CA ARG A 204 20.03 -72.50 54.67
C ARG A 204 20.33 -72.02 53.24
N THR A 205 20.86 -72.87 52.36
CA THR A 205 21.19 -72.46 50.98
C THR A 205 19.95 -71.99 50.21
N LEU A 206 18.80 -72.65 50.40
CA LEU A 206 17.54 -72.27 49.77
C LEU A 206 17.04 -70.91 50.28
N ARG A 207 17.12 -70.62 51.60
CA ARG A 207 16.79 -69.28 52.13
C ARG A 207 17.70 -68.20 51.57
N THR A 208 19.00 -68.44 51.49
CA THR A 208 19.95 -67.48 50.89
C THR A 208 19.64 -67.25 49.41
N LYS A 209 19.34 -68.31 48.65
CA LYS A 209 18.96 -68.22 47.23
C LYS A 209 17.65 -67.44 47.02
N VAL A 210 16.63 -67.68 47.85
CA VAL A 210 15.38 -66.90 47.82
C VAL A 210 15.67 -65.43 48.06
N LYS A 211 16.46 -65.08 49.08
CA LYS A 211 16.82 -63.69 49.36
C LYS A 211 17.55 -63.03 48.17
N CYS A 212 18.52 -63.71 47.56
CA CYS A 212 19.21 -63.18 46.38
C CYS A 212 18.25 -62.91 45.21
N LEU A 213 17.28 -63.79 44.97
CA LEU A 213 16.25 -63.62 43.94
C LEU A 213 15.27 -62.47 44.28
N GLU A 214 14.98 -62.23 45.55
CA GLU A 214 14.19 -61.06 46.00
C GLU A 214 14.97 -59.75 45.82
N ASP A 215 16.26 -59.72 46.17
CA ASP A 215 17.15 -58.58 45.94
C ASP A 215 17.30 -58.27 44.44
N GLU A 216 17.34 -59.30 43.57
CA GLU A 216 17.36 -59.15 42.10
C GLU A 216 16.00 -58.68 41.55
N ARG A 217 14.87 -59.18 42.07
CA ARG A 217 13.53 -58.70 41.70
C ARG A 217 13.35 -57.22 42.02
N LEU A 218 13.81 -56.78 43.19
CA LEU A 218 13.72 -55.36 43.60
C LEU A 218 14.57 -54.44 42.72
N ARG A 219 15.77 -54.88 42.29
CA ARG A 219 16.61 -54.11 41.35
C ARG A 219 15.96 -53.98 39.98
N THR A 220 15.45 -55.08 39.42
CA THR A 220 14.78 -55.07 38.11
C THR A 220 13.47 -54.29 38.13
N GLU A 221 12.75 -54.26 39.26
CA GLU A 221 11.55 -53.44 39.47
C GLU A 221 11.86 -51.93 39.55
N ASP A 222 12.95 -51.54 40.22
CA ASP A 222 13.46 -50.17 40.27
C ASP A 222 14.00 -49.70 38.89
N GLU A 223 14.72 -50.55 38.16
CA GLU A 223 15.12 -50.29 36.77
C GLU A 223 13.91 -50.10 35.84
N LEU A 224 12.90 -50.96 35.93
CA LEU A 224 11.63 -50.79 35.20
C LEU A 224 10.90 -49.49 35.56
N SER A 225 11.00 -49.03 36.81
CA SER A 225 10.47 -47.72 37.23
C SER A 225 11.20 -46.57 36.53
N LYS A 226 12.54 -46.61 36.52
CA LYS A 226 13.39 -45.61 35.83
C LYS A 226 13.12 -45.57 34.33
N TYR A 227 12.97 -46.71 33.66
CA TYR A 227 12.61 -46.75 32.25
C TYR A 227 11.21 -46.17 31.98
N LYS A 228 10.22 -46.41 32.86
CA LYS A 228 8.89 -45.78 32.76
C LYS A 228 8.96 -44.26 32.92
N GLU A 229 9.77 -43.74 33.84
CA GLU A 229 9.98 -42.30 33.95
C GLU A 229 10.61 -41.69 32.69
N ILE A 230 11.65 -42.33 32.14
CA ILE A 230 12.32 -41.87 30.92
C ILE A 230 11.34 -41.83 29.75
N ILE A 231 10.55 -42.89 29.55
CA ILE A 231 9.51 -42.95 28.51
C ILE A 231 8.47 -41.84 28.70
N ASN A 232 8.07 -41.54 29.94
CA ASN A 232 7.11 -40.46 30.20
C ASN A 232 7.71 -39.06 29.95
N ARG A 233 8.97 -38.81 30.33
CA ARG A 233 9.69 -37.56 29.99
C ARG A 233 9.81 -37.38 28.47
N GLN A 234 10.21 -38.44 27.77
CA GLN A 234 10.30 -38.45 26.30
C GLN A 234 8.94 -38.21 25.63
N LYS A 235 7.84 -38.78 26.14
CA LYS A 235 6.49 -38.48 25.63
C LYS A 235 6.12 -37.00 25.80
N THR A 236 6.41 -36.39 26.95
CA THR A 236 6.17 -34.94 27.14
C THR A 236 7.06 -34.07 26.25
N GLU A 237 8.31 -34.48 26.03
CA GLU A 237 9.23 -33.77 25.13
C GLU A 237 8.79 -33.87 23.65
N ILE A 238 8.37 -35.05 23.20
CA ILE A 238 7.78 -35.26 21.86
C ILE A 238 6.53 -34.40 21.67
N GLN A 239 5.64 -34.34 22.68
CA GLN A 239 4.46 -33.47 22.61
C GLN A 239 4.84 -31.99 22.50
N ASN A 240 5.78 -31.52 23.32
CA ASN A 240 6.29 -30.14 23.26
C ASN A 240 6.94 -29.82 21.91
N LEU A 241 7.64 -30.79 21.30
CA LEU A 241 8.23 -30.64 19.96
C LEU A 241 7.16 -30.60 18.87
N LEU A 242 6.13 -31.45 18.93
CA LEU A 242 4.99 -31.43 17.99
C LEU A 242 4.21 -30.11 18.07
N ASP A 243 3.99 -29.58 19.27
CA ASP A 243 3.31 -28.29 19.42
C ASP A 243 4.18 -27.11 18.97
N ARG A 244 5.52 -27.20 19.12
CA ARG A 244 6.45 -26.25 18.50
C ARG A 244 6.42 -26.31 16.97
N VAL A 245 6.35 -27.50 16.36
CA VAL A 245 6.21 -27.65 14.90
C VAL A 245 4.95 -26.94 14.41
N LYS A 246 3.79 -27.18 15.04
CA LYS A 246 2.53 -26.47 14.70
C LYS A 246 2.65 -24.95 14.77
N THR A 247 3.42 -24.41 15.73
CA THR A 247 3.66 -22.95 15.79
C THR A 247 4.58 -22.45 14.68
N VAL A 248 5.52 -23.26 14.19
CA VAL A 248 6.36 -22.92 13.02
C VAL A 248 5.52 -22.98 11.75
N ASP A 249 4.71 -24.02 11.56
CA ASP A 249 3.80 -24.16 10.41
C ASP A 249 2.85 -22.95 10.32
N HIS A 250 2.23 -22.56 11.44
CA HIS A 250 1.34 -21.39 11.48
C HIS A 250 2.06 -20.06 11.18
N LEU A 251 3.32 -19.90 11.60
CA LEU A 251 4.14 -18.74 11.26
C LEU A 251 4.54 -18.74 9.78
N GLN A 252 4.77 -19.92 9.19
CA GLN A 252 5.05 -20.07 7.76
C GLN A 252 3.79 -19.75 6.91
N ASP A 253 2.62 -20.21 7.32
CA ASP A 253 1.33 -19.86 6.72
C ASP A 253 1.01 -18.36 6.84
N GLN A 254 1.50 -17.68 7.88
CA GLN A 254 1.40 -16.23 8.00
C GLN A 254 2.38 -15.53 7.06
N HIS A 255 3.66 -15.94 7.06
CA HIS A 255 4.69 -15.39 6.18
C HIS A 255 4.31 -15.49 4.69
N GLN A 256 3.69 -16.60 4.24
CA GLN A 256 3.23 -16.74 2.86
C GLN A 256 2.07 -15.79 2.51
N ARG A 257 1.18 -15.49 3.46
CA ARG A 257 0.10 -14.50 3.26
C ARG A 257 0.66 -13.08 3.25
N ASP A 258 1.60 -12.78 4.14
CA ASP A 258 2.29 -11.48 4.20
C ASP A 258 3.11 -11.23 2.92
N GLU A 259 3.75 -12.26 2.35
CA GLU A 259 4.43 -12.17 1.04
C GLU A 259 3.47 -11.92 -0.13
N GLN A 260 2.29 -12.55 -0.12
CA GLN A 260 1.26 -12.32 -1.15
C GLN A 260 0.69 -10.90 -1.07
N GLU A 261 0.43 -10.38 0.15
CA GLU A 261 0.02 -8.98 0.36
C GLU A 261 1.12 -8.00 -0.08
N ILE A 262 2.39 -8.28 0.24
CA ILE A 262 3.54 -7.50 -0.24
C ILE A 262 3.69 -7.55 -1.77
N SER A 263 3.35 -8.65 -2.44
CA SER A 263 3.34 -8.73 -3.91
C SER A 263 2.24 -7.87 -4.51
N ALA A 264 1.00 -8.00 -4.02
CA ALA A 264 -0.13 -7.20 -4.48
C ALA A 264 0.11 -5.68 -4.28
N LEU A 265 0.66 -5.28 -3.14
CA LEU A 265 1.01 -3.88 -2.88
C LEU A 265 2.14 -3.35 -3.78
N LYS A 266 3.07 -4.20 -4.23
CA LYS A 266 4.07 -3.83 -5.25
C LYS A 266 3.41 -3.64 -6.62
N GLU A 267 2.52 -4.55 -7.02
CA GLU A 267 1.77 -4.46 -8.28
C GLU A 267 0.89 -3.20 -8.32
N GLU A 268 0.26 -2.82 -7.21
CA GLU A 268 -0.45 -1.53 -7.08
C GLU A 268 0.51 -0.33 -7.20
N VAL A 269 1.66 -0.35 -6.53
CA VAL A 269 2.67 0.72 -6.59
C VAL A 269 3.24 0.89 -8.00
N ASP A 270 3.56 -0.21 -8.69
CA ASP A 270 4.04 -0.17 -10.08
C ASP A 270 2.92 0.28 -11.05
N GLY A 271 1.68 -0.09 -10.78
CA GLY A 271 0.49 0.47 -11.44
C GLY A 271 0.41 2.00 -11.28
N PHE A 272 0.53 2.52 -10.05
CA PHE A 272 0.54 3.96 -9.80
C PHE A 272 1.76 4.66 -10.44
N ASN A 273 2.95 4.04 -10.42
CA ASN A 273 4.14 4.56 -11.09
C ASN A 273 3.95 4.69 -12.60
N SER A 274 3.30 3.70 -13.24
CA SER A 274 2.98 3.75 -14.67
C SER A 274 2.00 4.89 -15.01
N LEU A 275 0.94 5.05 -14.20
CA LEU A 275 -0.02 6.15 -14.34
C LEU A 275 0.63 7.53 -14.13
N ILE A 276 1.57 7.65 -13.18
CA ILE A 276 2.34 8.88 -12.95
C ILE A 276 3.20 9.20 -14.18
N ALA A 277 3.85 8.20 -14.80
CA ALA A 277 4.66 8.41 -15.99
C ALA A 277 3.84 8.87 -17.21
N ASP A 278 2.66 8.29 -17.45
CA ASP A 278 1.78 8.74 -18.53
C ASP A 278 1.19 10.14 -18.25
N LEU A 279 0.80 10.45 -17.01
CA LEU A 279 0.36 11.80 -16.64
C LEU A 279 1.47 12.85 -16.81
N GLN A 280 2.73 12.51 -16.50
CA GLN A 280 3.88 13.39 -16.75
C GLN A 280 4.07 13.64 -18.25
N LYS A 281 3.94 12.60 -19.08
CA LYS A 281 4.02 12.67 -20.54
C LYS A 281 2.91 13.51 -21.16
N ASP A 282 1.68 13.44 -20.63
CA ASP A 282 0.57 14.30 -21.04
C ASP A 282 0.75 15.77 -20.61
N ILE A 283 1.34 16.03 -19.44
CA ILE A 283 1.73 17.37 -18.99
C ILE A 283 2.82 17.94 -19.92
N GLU A 284 3.83 17.16 -20.29
CA GLU A 284 4.84 17.57 -21.26
C GLU A 284 4.26 17.84 -22.65
N GLY A 285 3.39 16.95 -23.15
CA GLY A 285 2.70 17.13 -24.42
C GLY A 285 1.80 18.37 -24.43
N SER A 286 1.24 18.73 -23.28
CA SER A 286 0.46 19.96 -23.10
C SER A 286 1.34 21.20 -23.07
N ARG A 287 2.47 21.18 -22.36
CA ARG A 287 3.47 22.28 -22.36
C ARG A 287 4.09 22.53 -23.74
N LYS A 288 4.31 21.47 -24.54
CA LYS A 288 4.79 21.58 -25.93
C LYS A 288 3.75 22.32 -26.81
N ARG A 289 2.48 21.89 -26.76
CA ARG A 289 1.37 22.59 -27.44
C ARG A 289 1.16 24.04 -26.96
N GLU A 290 1.33 24.30 -25.67
CA GLU A 290 1.26 25.66 -25.11
C GLU A 290 2.41 26.55 -25.65
N SER A 291 3.64 26.02 -25.71
CA SER A 291 4.79 26.73 -26.29
C SER A 291 4.60 27.02 -27.78
N GLU A 292 4.07 26.07 -28.56
CA GLU A 292 3.73 26.26 -29.97
C GLU A 292 2.65 27.34 -30.17
N LEU A 293 1.62 27.37 -29.33
CA LEU A 293 0.57 28.40 -29.32
C LEU A 293 1.11 29.79 -28.92
N LEU A 294 2.04 29.85 -27.96
CA LEU A 294 2.71 31.10 -27.59
C LEU A 294 3.57 31.64 -28.75
N ILE A 295 4.36 30.79 -29.42
CA ILE A 295 5.14 31.16 -30.61
C ILE A 295 4.23 31.61 -31.77
N PHE A 296 3.08 30.95 -31.95
CA PHE A 296 2.09 31.40 -32.94
C PHE A 296 1.48 32.77 -32.57
N THR A 297 1.16 32.97 -31.30
CA THR A 297 0.60 34.24 -30.78
C THR A 297 1.62 35.39 -30.89
N GLU A 298 2.89 35.14 -30.61
CA GLU A 298 4.01 36.08 -30.82
C GLU A 298 4.11 36.48 -32.30
N LYS A 299 4.15 35.51 -33.22
CA LYS A 299 4.19 35.76 -34.68
C LYS A 299 2.98 36.55 -35.16
N LEU A 300 1.77 36.21 -34.68
CA LEU A 300 0.54 36.90 -35.02
C LEU A 300 0.55 38.35 -34.49
N THR A 301 0.99 38.56 -33.26
CA THR A 301 1.10 39.89 -32.62
C THR A 301 2.15 40.76 -33.34
N SER A 302 3.31 40.18 -33.64
CA SER A 302 4.38 40.83 -34.43
C SER A 302 3.88 41.24 -35.81
N LYS A 303 3.18 40.35 -36.54
CA LYS A 303 2.62 40.68 -37.85
C LYS A 303 1.50 41.72 -37.76
N ASN A 304 0.67 41.70 -36.72
CA ASN A 304 -0.36 42.71 -36.49
C ASN A 304 0.27 44.09 -36.20
N ALA A 305 1.31 44.15 -35.37
CA ALA A 305 2.07 45.38 -35.11
C ALA A 305 2.76 45.91 -36.38
N GLN A 306 3.31 45.04 -37.23
CA GLN A 306 3.82 45.42 -38.54
C GLN A 306 2.71 46.02 -39.43
N LEU A 307 1.58 45.33 -39.59
CA LEU A 307 0.45 45.79 -40.40
C LEU A 307 -0.13 47.10 -39.88
N GLN A 308 -0.18 47.30 -38.56
CA GLN A 308 -0.63 48.56 -37.96
C GLN A 308 0.37 49.71 -38.20
N SER A 309 1.69 49.43 -38.19
CA SER A 309 2.71 50.40 -38.59
C SER A 309 2.63 50.76 -40.08
N GLU A 310 2.45 49.77 -40.95
CA GLU A 310 2.22 49.95 -42.39
C GLU A 310 0.94 50.77 -42.65
N ASN A 311 -0.16 50.47 -41.96
CA ASN A 311 -1.42 51.20 -42.06
C ASN A 311 -1.29 52.65 -41.55
N ASN A 312 -0.62 52.88 -40.42
CA ASN A 312 -0.33 54.23 -39.92
C ASN A 312 0.56 55.04 -40.90
N SER A 313 1.51 54.38 -41.57
CA SER A 313 2.36 54.99 -42.60
C SER A 313 1.55 55.35 -43.85
N LEU A 314 0.67 54.46 -44.32
CA LEU A 314 -0.23 54.70 -45.44
C LEU A 314 -1.26 55.80 -45.12
N GLN A 315 -1.83 55.82 -43.91
CA GLN A 315 -2.70 56.91 -43.45
C GLN A 315 -1.95 58.25 -43.45
N SER A 316 -0.71 58.30 -42.93
CA SER A 316 0.11 59.52 -42.98
C SER A 316 0.48 59.96 -44.41
N GLN A 317 0.50 59.05 -45.38
CA GLN A 317 0.66 59.39 -46.80
C GLN A 317 -0.66 59.90 -47.39
N LEU A 318 -1.78 59.25 -47.07
CA LEU A 318 -3.13 59.68 -47.46
C LEU A 318 -3.45 61.08 -46.91
N ASP A 319 -3.18 61.36 -45.63
CA ASP A 319 -3.39 62.67 -45.01
C ASP A 319 -2.58 63.78 -45.70
N LYS A 320 -1.33 63.49 -46.09
CA LYS A 320 -0.48 64.40 -46.87
C LYS A 320 -1.04 64.64 -48.27
N LEU A 321 -1.48 63.58 -48.94
CA LEU A 321 -2.09 63.69 -50.27
C LEU A 321 -3.39 64.49 -50.20
N SER A 322 -4.31 64.19 -49.27
CA SER A 322 -5.55 64.94 -49.05
C SER A 322 -5.33 66.38 -48.56
N TYR A 323 -4.20 66.68 -47.91
CA TYR A 323 -3.80 68.07 -47.65
C TYR A 323 -3.37 68.77 -48.94
N SER A 324 -2.51 68.14 -49.75
CA SER A 324 -2.09 68.69 -51.05
C SER A 324 -3.23 68.82 -52.06
N GLU A 325 -4.19 67.89 -52.04
CA GLU A 325 -5.40 67.94 -52.85
C GLU A 325 -6.27 69.14 -52.47
N ARG A 326 -6.52 69.32 -51.16
CA ARG A 326 -7.27 70.47 -50.65
C ARG A 326 -6.57 71.80 -50.94
N GLU A 327 -5.24 71.83 -50.85
CA GLU A 327 -4.46 73.03 -51.19
C GLU A 327 -4.54 73.34 -52.71
N LEU A 328 -4.46 72.32 -53.57
CA LEU A 328 -4.69 72.48 -55.00
C LEU A 328 -6.14 72.88 -55.33
N GLN A 329 -7.13 72.38 -54.58
CA GLN A 329 -8.53 72.81 -54.69
C GLN A 329 -8.70 74.29 -54.30
N ASN A 330 -8.13 74.73 -53.16
CA ASN A 330 -8.12 76.13 -52.73
C ASN A 330 -7.49 77.05 -53.80
N GLN A 331 -6.35 76.64 -54.35
CA GLN A 331 -5.66 77.39 -55.41
C GLN A 331 -6.47 77.45 -56.69
N LEU A 332 -7.14 76.34 -57.07
CA LEU A 332 -8.01 76.27 -58.24
C LEU A 332 -9.29 77.11 -58.06
N GLU A 333 -9.87 77.15 -56.86
CA GLU A 333 -10.98 78.03 -56.52
C GLU A 333 -10.57 79.51 -56.57
N CYS A 334 -9.40 79.87 -56.03
CA CYS A 334 -8.83 81.21 -56.14
C CYS A 334 -8.57 81.63 -57.61
N VAL A 335 -8.07 80.72 -58.44
CA VAL A 335 -7.90 80.93 -59.89
C VAL A 335 -9.25 81.06 -60.61
N GLN A 336 -10.28 80.30 -60.21
CA GLN A 336 -11.64 80.46 -60.74
C GLN A 336 -12.27 81.80 -60.33
N GLN A 337 -12.10 82.23 -59.08
CA GLN A 337 -12.64 83.49 -58.58
C GLN A 337 -11.95 84.70 -59.24
N THR A 338 -10.61 84.70 -59.33
CA THR A 338 -9.87 85.75 -60.05
C THR A 338 -10.17 85.78 -61.56
N LYS A 339 -10.41 84.61 -62.19
CA LYS A 339 -10.95 84.53 -63.56
C LYS A 339 -12.36 85.13 -63.65
N GLY A 340 -13.23 84.88 -62.66
CA GLY A 340 -14.56 85.48 -62.56
C GLY A 340 -14.51 87.00 -62.43
N ASP A 341 -13.66 87.52 -61.55
CA ASP A 341 -13.42 88.97 -61.39
C ASP A 341 -12.88 89.62 -62.66
N LEU A 342 -11.98 88.93 -63.39
CA LEU A 342 -11.47 89.41 -64.68
C LEU A 342 -12.55 89.41 -65.77
N ALA A 343 -13.39 88.37 -65.83
CA ALA A 343 -14.53 88.33 -66.75
C ALA A 343 -15.57 89.42 -66.42
N ALA A 344 -15.86 89.67 -65.13
CA ALA A 344 -16.77 90.73 -64.71
C ALA A 344 -16.20 92.14 -64.96
N LYS A 345 -14.88 92.33 -64.89
CA LYS A 345 -14.20 93.57 -65.30
C LYS A 345 -14.26 93.76 -66.82
N LEU A 346 -13.98 92.71 -67.60
CA LEU A 346 -14.07 92.73 -69.05
C LEU A 346 -15.49 93.07 -69.52
N GLN A 347 -16.53 92.46 -68.91
CA GLN A 347 -17.92 92.77 -69.27
C GLN A 347 -18.27 94.23 -68.97
N LYS A 348 -17.79 94.80 -67.86
CA LYS A 348 -17.98 96.22 -67.53
C LYS A 348 -17.28 97.16 -68.52
N GLU A 349 -16.06 96.82 -68.96
CA GLU A 349 -15.38 97.57 -70.02
C GLU A 349 -16.16 97.46 -71.34
N GLU A 350 -16.59 96.26 -71.76
CA GLU A 350 -17.43 96.09 -72.96
C GLU A 350 -18.72 96.91 -72.88
N ASP A 351 -19.39 96.93 -71.73
CA ASP A 351 -20.67 97.64 -71.58
C ASP A 351 -20.46 99.15 -71.50
N GLN A 352 -19.36 99.62 -70.92
CA GLN A 352 -18.94 101.03 -71.02
C GLN A 352 -18.62 101.41 -72.48
N ARG A 353 -17.93 100.56 -73.24
CA ARG A 353 -17.65 100.79 -74.67
C ARG A 353 -18.92 100.77 -75.52
N LYS A 354 -19.90 99.91 -75.21
CA LYS A 354 -21.23 99.94 -75.86
C LYS A 354 -21.92 101.28 -75.59
N LEU A 355 -21.95 101.73 -74.33
CA LEU A 355 -22.55 103.02 -73.95
C LEU A 355 -21.82 104.23 -74.58
N GLU A 356 -20.49 104.19 -74.67
CA GLU A 356 -19.63 105.17 -75.34
C GLU A 356 -19.95 105.22 -76.86
N VAL A 357 -20.10 104.06 -77.51
CA VAL A 357 -20.53 103.97 -78.91
C VAL A 357 -21.97 104.44 -79.12
N GLU A 358 -22.90 104.10 -78.24
CA GLU A 358 -24.31 104.55 -78.31
C GLU A 358 -24.43 106.07 -78.13
N THR A 359 -23.68 106.65 -77.18
CA THR A 359 -23.66 108.11 -76.97
C THR A 359 -22.98 108.86 -78.12
N LEU A 360 -21.90 108.34 -78.69
CA LEU A 360 -21.29 108.87 -79.92
C LEU A 360 -22.22 108.76 -81.14
N GLN A 361 -22.97 107.65 -81.28
CA GLN A 361 -23.99 107.51 -82.32
C GLN A 361 -25.16 108.49 -82.12
N ALA A 362 -25.59 108.73 -80.87
CA ALA A 362 -26.62 109.71 -80.56
C ALA A 362 -26.17 111.15 -80.87
N GLN A 363 -24.92 111.50 -80.56
CA GLN A 363 -24.31 112.78 -80.92
C GLN A 363 -24.19 112.96 -82.44
N LEU A 364 -23.72 111.93 -83.15
CA LEU A 364 -23.67 111.93 -84.61
C LEU A 364 -25.07 112.10 -85.22
N ALA A 365 -26.10 111.49 -84.62
CA ALA A 365 -27.48 111.64 -85.06
C ALA A 365 -28.09 113.02 -84.73
N SER A 366 -27.67 113.70 -83.66
CA SER A 366 -28.07 115.09 -83.41
C SER A 366 -27.36 116.06 -84.35
N GLU A 367 -26.05 115.91 -84.58
CA GLU A 367 -25.33 116.72 -85.58
C GLU A 367 -25.89 116.51 -87.00
N GLN A 368 -26.24 115.28 -87.37
CA GLN A 368 -26.92 115.01 -88.65
C GLN A 368 -28.29 115.70 -88.74
N LYS A 369 -29.07 115.73 -87.65
CA LYS A 369 -30.34 116.49 -87.60
C LYS A 369 -30.09 117.98 -87.75
N GLU A 370 -29.17 118.57 -87.00
CA GLU A 370 -28.82 119.98 -87.09
C GLU A 370 -28.30 120.34 -88.49
N LEU A 371 -27.47 119.50 -89.09
CA LEU A 371 -26.97 119.67 -90.46
C LEU A 371 -28.11 119.56 -91.49
N THR A 372 -29.11 118.70 -91.29
CA THR A 372 -30.32 118.72 -92.14
C THR A 372 -31.17 119.97 -91.93
N ALA A 373 -31.28 120.49 -90.70
CA ALA A 373 -32.04 121.71 -90.39
C ALA A 373 -31.36 122.97 -90.95
N LEU A 374 -30.03 123.06 -90.85
CA LEU A 374 -29.24 124.10 -91.54
C LEU A 374 -29.39 123.99 -93.05
N LYS A 375 -29.47 122.77 -93.61
CA LYS A 375 -29.61 122.55 -95.04
C LYS A 375 -31.00 122.97 -95.56
N THR A 376 -32.08 122.64 -94.83
CA THR A 376 -33.42 123.17 -95.15
C THR A 376 -33.45 124.68 -95.00
N HIS A 377 -32.83 125.25 -93.97
CA HIS A 377 -32.76 126.71 -93.79
C HIS A 377 -31.96 127.41 -94.90
N VAL A 378 -30.90 126.78 -95.40
CA VAL A 378 -30.14 127.25 -96.59
C VAL A 378 -30.97 127.18 -97.87
N ASP A 379 -31.89 126.22 -98.00
CA ASP A 379 -32.81 126.12 -99.14
C ASP A 379 -34.00 127.11 -99.01
N GLU A 380 -34.54 127.31 -97.81
CA GLU A 380 -35.48 128.40 -97.48
C GLU A 380 -34.90 129.77 -97.84
N LEU A 381 -33.66 130.05 -97.42
CA LEU A 381 -32.95 131.29 -97.73
C LEU A 381 -32.65 131.45 -99.24
N LYS A 382 -32.54 130.36 -100.01
CA LYS A 382 -32.46 130.43 -101.49
C LYS A 382 -33.79 130.81 -102.10
N ASP A 383 -34.92 130.30 -101.60
CA ASP A 383 -36.25 130.65 -102.10
C ASP A 383 -36.70 132.04 -101.64
N GLU A 384 -36.29 132.50 -100.46
CA GLU A 384 -36.37 133.91 -100.08
C GLU A 384 -35.48 134.78 -100.97
N LEU A 385 -34.25 134.38 -101.29
CA LEU A 385 -33.41 135.10 -102.25
C LEU A 385 -34.03 135.12 -103.67
N ALA A 386 -34.70 134.05 -104.09
CA ALA A 386 -35.37 133.96 -105.38
C ALA A 386 -36.64 134.82 -105.44
N THR A 387 -37.44 134.83 -104.39
CA THR A 387 -38.63 135.69 -104.29
C THR A 387 -38.26 137.15 -104.08
N GLN A 388 -37.21 137.47 -103.33
CA GLN A 388 -36.64 138.82 -103.26
C GLN A 388 -36.08 139.26 -104.61
N LYS A 389 -35.37 138.40 -105.37
CA LYS A 389 -34.94 138.75 -106.75
C LYS A 389 -36.14 139.06 -107.66
N ARG A 390 -37.26 138.33 -107.54
CA ARG A 390 -38.51 138.65 -108.28
C ARG A 390 -39.14 139.98 -107.80
N LYS A 391 -39.21 140.25 -106.50
CA LYS A 391 -39.66 141.52 -105.93
C LYS A 391 -38.77 142.70 -106.36
N HIS A 392 -37.46 142.55 -106.31
CA HIS A 392 -36.50 143.57 -106.75
C HIS A 392 -36.54 143.80 -108.27
N ALA A 393 -36.84 142.80 -109.09
CA ALA A 393 -37.02 142.99 -110.53
C ALA A 393 -38.31 143.79 -110.86
N ALA A 394 -39.39 143.61 -110.10
CA ALA A 394 -40.58 144.45 -110.18
C ALA A 394 -40.31 145.86 -109.64
N ASN A 395 -39.75 145.96 -108.44
CA ASN A 395 -39.44 147.22 -107.77
C ASN A 395 -38.39 148.05 -108.53
N LEU A 396 -37.45 147.45 -109.28
CA LEU A 396 -36.53 148.20 -110.13
C LEU A 396 -37.25 148.96 -111.26
N LYS A 397 -38.33 148.40 -111.84
CA LYS A 397 -39.11 149.12 -112.86
C LYS A 397 -39.92 150.29 -112.30
N ASP A 398 -40.26 150.27 -111.02
CA ASP A 398 -41.00 151.35 -110.35
C ASP A 398 -40.07 152.37 -109.66
N LEU A 399 -39.01 151.92 -108.99
CA LEU A 399 -37.97 152.79 -108.43
C LEU A 399 -37.14 153.48 -109.53
N THR A 400 -37.03 152.98 -110.76
CA THR A 400 -36.49 153.81 -111.87
C THR A 400 -37.40 155.01 -112.19
N LYS A 401 -38.69 154.97 -111.84
CA LYS A 401 -39.61 156.11 -111.90
C LYS A 401 -39.63 156.98 -110.63
N GLN A 402 -39.42 156.39 -109.46
CA GLN A 402 -39.60 157.09 -108.18
C GLN A 402 -38.27 157.56 -107.53
N LEU A 403 -37.14 156.89 -107.80
CA LEU A 403 -35.80 157.28 -107.32
C LEU A 403 -35.18 158.45 -108.15
N GLN A 404 -36.01 159.20 -108.88
CA GLN A 404 -35.72 160.60 -109.25
C GLN A 404 -36.15 161.61 -108.17
N LEU A 405 -36.93 161.22 -107.15
CA LEU A 405 -37.49 162.10 -106.13
C LEU A 405 -37.18 161.63 -104.68
N ALA A 406 -36.08 162.16 -104.12
CA ALA A 406 -35.58 161.98 -102.73
C ALA A 406 -35.17 160.54 -102.31
N ARG A 407 -34.06 160.20 -101.60
CA ARG A 407 -33.01 160.87 -100.77
C ARG A 407 -33.43 161.44 -99.37
N ARG A 408 -33.37 160.65 -98.24
CA ARG A 408 -32.95 160.97 -96.79
C ARG A 408 -33.30 159.89 -95.61
N LYS A 409 -32.33 159.25 -94.82
CA LYS A 409 -32.27 158.43 -93.45
C LYS A 409 -32.65 156.85 -93.27
N LEU A 410 -32.56 156.00 -92.15
CA LEU A 410 -31.63 155.41 -91.03
C LEU A 410 -32.34 154.24 -90.11
N ASP A 411 -31.97 153.42 -89.03
CA ASP A 411 -30.80 152.90 -88.13
C ASP A 411 -31.10 151.76 -86.98
N GLN A 412 -30.11 150.93 -86.43
CA GLN A 412 -29.82 150.22 -85.03
C GLN A 412 -30.62 148.96 -84.36
N LEU A 413 -30.37 148.12 -83.25
CA LEU A 413 -29.34 147.40 -82.29
C LEU A 413 -30.05 146.41 -81.17
N GLU A 414 -29.64 145.55 -80.13
CA GLU A 414 -28.48 144.76 -79.43
C GLU A 414 -28.81 143.70 -78.19
N ASN A 415 -27.92 142.71 -77.73
CA ASN A 415 -27.63 141.88 -76.41
C ASN A 415 -28.58 140.84 -75.61
N GLY A 416 -28.32 139.88 -74.59
CA GLY A 416 -27.21 139.07 -73.84
C GLY A 416 -27.54 138.33 -72.42
N ASN A 417 -26.97 137.13 -71.90
CA ASN A 417 -27.21 136.42 -70.51
C ASN A 417 -26.31 135.14 -69.95
N TYR A 418 -26.35 134.64 -68.64
CA TYR A 418 -25.66 133.43 -67.89
C TYR A 418 -26.42 132.83 -66.56
N ASP A 419 -26.12 131.92 -65.52
CA ASP A 419 -25.23 130.76 -64.92
C ASP A 419 -25.91 130.06 -63.58
N LYS A 420 -25.57 129.14 -62.56
CA LYS A 420 -24.60 128.08 -61.94
C LYS A 420 -25.21 127.27 -60.66
N GLU A 421 -24.77 126.34 -59.68
CA GLU A 421 -23.67 125.37 -59.14
C GLU A 421 -24.11 124.42 -57.84
N GLY A 422 -23.37 123.41 -57.21
CA GLY A 422 -23.69 122.65 -55.86
C GLY A 422 -22.89 121.35 -55.27
N SER A 423 -23.02 120.82 -53.97
CA SER A 423 -22.38 119.54 -53.30
C SER A 423 -22.72 119.03 -51.77
N SER A 424 -22.30 117.83 -51.18
CA SER A 424 -22.51 117.26 -49.72
C SER A 424 -21.79 115.91 -49.14
N MET A 425 -21.84 115.45 -47.80
CA MET A 425 -21.18 114.19 -47.14
C MET A 425 -21.61 113.62 -45.65
N GLY A 426 -21.05 112.50 -45.00
CA GLY A 426 -21.38 111.90 -43.59
C GLY A 426 -20.58 110.66 -42.86
N SER A 427 -20.89 110.17 -41.57
CA SER A 427 -20.26 109.02 -40.70
C SER A 427 -20.94 108.72 -39.26
N ARG A 428 -20.70 107.83 -38.18
CA ARG A 428 -19.99 106.56 -37.56
C ARG A 428 -20.49 106.26 -36.04
N SER A 429 -20.19 105.38 -34.99
CA SER A 429 -19.57 104.03 -34.47
C SER A 429 -19.73 103.88 -32.86
N SER A 430 -19.46 102.94 -31.85
CA SER A 430 -19.14 101.47 -31.40
C SER A 430 -19.10 101.33 -29.78
N SER A 431 -18.87 100.31 -28.83
CA SER A 431 -18.76 98.78 -28.55
C SER A 431 -18.45 98.31 -27.01
N SER A 432 -18.53 96.99 -26.54
CA SER A 432 -17.99 96.23 -25.27
C SER A 432 -18.88 95.87 -23.98
N GLY A 433 -18.71 94.99 -22.90
CA GLY A 433 -17.79 93.89 -22.29
C GLY A 433 -18.18 93.27 -20.82
N SER A 434 -17.66 92.13 -20.20
CA SER A 434 -18.03 91.53 -18.80
C SER A 434 -17.21 90.32 -18.06
N LEU A 435 -17.48 89.85 -16.77
CA LEU A 435 -16.77 88.82 -15.81
C LEU A 435 -17.61 88.22 -14.55
N ASN A 436 -17.30 87.35 -13.49
CA ASN A 436 -16.46 86.13 -13.02
C ASN A 436 -16.85 85.50 -11.55
N ALA A 437 -16.32 84.36 -10.93
CA ALA A 437 -16.73 83.66 -9.59
C ALA A 437 -15.79 82.60 -8.78
N ARG A 438 -16.18 81.98 -7.56
CA ARG A 438 -15.53 80.89 -6.62
C ARG A 438 -16.53 80.11 -5.64
N SER A 439 -16.37 79.16 -4.63
CA SER A 439 -15.39 78.33 -3.75
C SER A 439 -16.02 76.93 -3.23
N SER A 440 -15.82 76.07 -2.14
CA SER A 440 -15.05 75.70 -0.84
C SER A 440 -15.65 74.32 -0.19
N ASN A 441 -15.37 73.48 0.89
CA ASN A 441 -14.41 73.00 2.02
C ASN A 441 -15.08 71.74 2.82
N GLU A 442 -14.75 70.88 3.88
CA GLU A 442 -13.69 70.22 4.81
C GLU A 442 -14.38 69.04 5.72
N ASP A 443 -14.00 68.16 6.74
CA ASP A 443 -12.90 67.76 7.75
C ASP A 443 -12.83 66.20 8.33
N ARG A 444 -12.85 65.79 9.68
CA ARG A 444 -12.10 64.56 10.31
C ARG A 444 -12.64 63.40 11.29
N SER A 445 -12.15 62.13 11.08
CA SER A 445 -11.40 61.05 11.90
C SER A 445 -11.70 60.52 13.37
N PRO A 446 -11.09 59.41 13.94
CA PRO A 446 -10.48 58.09 13.46
C PRO A 446 -10.73 56.76 14.31
N GLU A 447 -10.21 55.58 13.86
CA GLU A 447 -9.61 54.36 14.56
C GLU A 447 -10.21 53.65 15.85
N ASN A 448 -9.94 52.38 16.28
CA ASN A 448 -9.38 51.10 15.73
C ASN A 448 -9.54 49.89 16.76
N THR A 449 -9.56 48.61 16.32
CA THR A 449 -9.31 47.29 17.04
C THR A 449 -10.06 46.85 18.33
N GLY A 450 -10.30 45.53 18.49
CA GLY A 450 -10.48 44.85 19.82
C GLY A 450 -11.25 43.50 19.81
N SER A 451 -10.76 42.44 20.49
CA SER A 451 -11.26 41.04 20.39
C SER A 451 -11.85 40.43 21.68
N SER A 452 -12.84 39.51 21.54
CA SER A 452 -13.18 38.34 22.40
C SER A 452 -13.55 38.55 23.89
N VAL A 453 -14.59 37.90 24.46
CA VAL A 453 -14.65 36.49 24.95
C VAL A 453 -16.13 36.14 25.31
N ALA A 454 -16.47 34.85 25.51
CA ALA A 454 -17.83 34.36 25.83
C ALA A 454 -18.01 33.94 27.31
N VAL A 455 -19.26 33.66 27.76
CA VAL A 455 -19.64 32.50 28.63
C VAL A 455 -21.18 32.39 28.81
N ASP A 456 -21.66 31.14 28.90
CA ASP A 456 -22.95 30.57 29.35
C ASP A 456 -24.32 31.28 29.19
N SER A 457 -25.24 30.52 28.60
CA SER A 457 -26.55 30.20 29.22
C SER A 457 -27.04 28.82 28.74
N PHE A 458 -27.61 28.02 29.65
CA PHE A 458 -28.12 26.66 29.35
C PHE A 458 -29.46 26.72 28.59
N PRO A 459 -29.65 25.92 27.52
CA PRO A 459 -30.96 25.71 26.90
C PRO A 459 -31.72 24.52 27.54
N GLU A 460 -33.02 24.70 27.72
CA GLU A 460 -33.94 23.67 28.23
C GLU A 460 -34.16 22.55 27.20
N VAL A 461 -34.21 21.28 27.64
CA VAL A 461 -34.20 20.13 26.72
C VAL A 461 -35.60 19.85 26.15
N ASP A 462 -35.74 20.03 24.83
CA ASP A 462 -36.98 19.72 24.12
C ASP A 462 -37.31 18.21 24.17
N LYS A 463 -38.56 17.93 24.56
CA LYS A 463 -39.16 16.60 24.65
C LYS A 463 -39.21 15.91 23.28
N SER A 464 -39.29 16.65 22.17
CA SER A 464 -39.27 16.09 20.81
C SER A 464 -37.97 15.32 20.54
N VAL A 465 -36.82 15.91 20.88
CA VAL A 465 -35.48 15.35 20.68
C VAL A 465 -35.27 14.12 21.57
N LEU A 466 -35.84 14.12 22.77
CA LEU A 466 -35.78 12.96 23.67
C LEU A 466 -36.58 11.77 23.13
N VAL A 467 -37.79 12.00 22.61
CA VAL A 467 -38.60 10.97 21.94
C VAL A 467 -37.89 10.43 20.70
N GLU A 468 -37.31 11.31 19.87
CA GLU A 468 -36.57 10.89 18.68
C GLU A 468 -35.33 10.07 19.05
N ARG A 469 -34.63 10.44 20.14
CA ARG A 469 -33.51 9.65 20.69
C ARG A 469 -33.95 8.28 21.20
N ILE A 470 -35.12 8.18 21.85
CA ILE A 470 -35.71 6.90 22.29
C ILE A 470 -36.03 6.03 21.08
N LEU A 471 -36.66 6.57 20.03
CA LEU A 471 -36.97 5.83 18.80
C LEU A 471 -35.70 5.36 18.07
N ARG A 472 -34.64 6.18 17.99
CA ARG A 472 -33.34 5.75 17.45
C ARG A 472 -32.72 4.63 18.29
N LEU A 473 -32.82 4.69 19.63
CA LEU A 473 -32.32 3.64 20.52
C LEU A 473 -33.12 2.34 20.41
N GLN A 474 -34.45 2.40 20.35
CA GLN A 474 -35.31 1.22 20.12
C GLN A 474 -35.02 0.58 18.76
N LYS A 475 -34.85 1.37 17.69
CA LYS A 475 -34.48 0.86 16.35
C LYS A 475 -33.07 0.26 16.31
N ALA A 476 -32.14 0.77 17.13
CA ALA A 476 -30.82 0.17 17.32
C ALA A 476 -30.88 -1.12 18.17
N HIS A 477 -31.81 -1.22 19.13
CA HIS A 477 -32.03 -2.41 19.94
C HIS A 477 -32.67 -3.54 19.13
N ALA A 478 -33.70 -3.24 18.31
CA ALA A 478 -34.34 -4.22 17.42
C ALA A 478 -33.31 -4.87 16.48
N ARG A 479 -32.47 -4.07 15.82
CA ARG A 479 -31.36 -4.55 14.97
C ARG A 479 -30.32 -5.40 15.70
N LYS A 480 -30.12 -5.18 17.00
CA LYS A 480 -29.27 -6.04 17.83
C LYS A 480 -29.95 -7.37 18.18
N ASN A 481 -31.27 -7.36 18.41
CA ASN A 481 -32.07 -8.56 18.63
C ASN A 481 -32.11 -9.45 17.37
N GLU A 482 -32.45 -8.87 16.22
CA GLU A 482 -32.38 -9.52 14.90
C GLU A 482 -31.01 -10.17 14.64
N LYS A 483 -29.92 -9.48 15.02
CA LYS A 483 -28.56 -10.01 14.87
C LYS A 483 -28.22 -11.10 15.89
N MET A 484 -28.78 -11.04 17.10
CA MET A 484 -28.62 -12.04 18.15
C MET A 484 -29.34 -13.34 17.77
N GLU A 485 -30.60 -13.25 17.34
CA GLU A 485 -31.41 -14.37 16.82
C GLU A 485 -30.71 -15.06 15.64
N PHE A 486 -30.19 -14.28 14.67
CA PHE A 486 -29.40 -14.81 13.56
C PHE A 486 -28.15 -15.58 14.03
N MET A 487 -27.45 -15.08 15.06
CA MET A 487 -26.25 -15.73 15.58
C MET A 487 -26.59 -16.98 16.39
N GLU A 488 -27.70 -17.00 17.13
CA GLU A 488 -28.20 -18.20 17.79
C GLU A 488 -28.56 -19.31 16.79
N ASP A 489 -29.24 -18.99 15.69
CA ASP A 489 -29.59 -19.99 14.67
C ASP A 489 -28.35 -20.50 13.92
N HIS A 490 -27.37 -19.64 13.63
CA HIS A 490 -26.09 -20.09 13.09
C HIS A 490 -25.33 -21.02 14.06
N ILE A 491 -25.37 -20.73 15.37
CA ILE A 491 -24.79 -21.62 16.40
C ILE A 491 -25.53 -22.96 16.46
N LYS A 492 -26.87 -22.97 16.37
CA LYS A 492 -27.68 -24.21 16.31
C LYS A 492 -27.29 -25.06 15.09
N GLN A 493 -27.13 -24.44 13.91
CA GLN A 493 -26.69 -25.12 12.69
C GLN A 493 -25.28 -25.70 12.82
N LEU A 494 -24.30 -24.94 13.34
CA LEU A 494 -22.93 -25.41 13.59
C LEU A 494 -22.88 -26.59 14.57
N VAL A 495 -23.67 -26.55 15.65
CA VAL A 495 -23.77 -27.67 16.60
C VAL A 495 -24.37 -28.91 15.94
N GLU A 496 -25.34 -28.75 15.04
CA GLU A 496 -25.91 -29.88 14.30
C GLU A 496 -24.95 -30.45 13.24
N GLU A 497 -24.19 -29.59 12.54
CA GLU A 497 -23.11 -30.03 11.66
C GLU A 497 -22.02 -30.81 12.42
N ILE A 498 -21.57 -30.32 13.58
CA ILE A 498 -20.60 -31.03 14.41
C ILE A 498 -21.15 -32.40 14.79
N ARG A 499 -22.41 -32.50 15.23
CA ARG A 499 -23.06 -33.79 15.53
C ARG A 499 -23.14 -34.72 14.32
N LYS A 500 -23.41 -34.20 13.12
CA LYS A 500 -23.39 -34.98 11.86
C LYS A 500 -21.97 -35.47 11.54
N LYS A 501 -20.96 -34.59 11.61
CA LYS A 501 -19.54 -34.89 11.38
C LYS A 501 -18.99 -35.92 12.38
N THR A 502 -19.30 -35.81 13.68
CA THR A 502 -18.95 -36.80 14.70
C THR A 502 -19.57 -38.17 14.41
N LYS A 503 -20.85 -38.24 14.01
CA LYS A 503 -21.48 -39.51 13.61
C LYS A 503 -20.81 -40.15 12.40
N ILE A 504 -20.42 -39.34 11.41
CA ILE A 504 -19.68 -39.81 10.23
C ILE A 504 -18.31 -40.38 10.64
N ILE A 505 -17.55 -39.65 11.47
CA ILE A 505 -16.23 -40.09 11.97
C ILE A 505 -16.36 -41.40 12.75
N GLN A 506 -17.34 -41.51 13.66
CA GLN A 506 -17.64 -42.77 14.38
C GLN A 506 -17.99 -43.91 13.41
N SER A 507 -18.74 -43.63 12.34
CA SER A 507 -19.09 -44.62 11.32
C SER A 507 -17.92 -45.05 10.42
N TYR A 508 -16.85 -44.25 10.31
CA TYR A 508 -15.61 -44.66 9.63
C TYR A 508 -14.70 -45.47 10.56
N ILE A 509 -14.53 -45.03 11.81
CA ILE A 509 -13.74 -45.74 12.85
C ILE A 509 -14.30 -47.15 13.11
N LEU A 510 -15.61 -47.35 12.99
CA LEU A 510 -16.26 -48.67 13.13
C LEU A 510 -16.29 -49.49 11.84
N ARG A 511 -15.66 -49.03 10.74
CA ARG A 511 -15.75 -49.64 9.40
C ARG A 511 -14.40 -49.97 8.76
N GLU A 512 -13.32 -49.31 9.16
CA GLU A 512 -11.96 -49.70 8.76
C GLU A 512 -11.28 -50.56 9.84
N GLU A 513 -10.59 -51.61 9.40
CA GLU A 513 -9.80 -52.47 10.29
C GLU A 513 -8.43 -51.83 10.57
N ALA A 514 -7.91 -52.06 11.78
CA ALA A 514 -6.69 -51.42 12.27
C ALA A 514 -5.42 -51.89 11.53
N GLY A 515 -5.14 -51.25 10.39
CA GLY A 515 -3.97 -51.53 9.54
C GLY A 515 -4.06 -50.98 8.11
N THR A 516 -5.22 -50.50 7.66
CA THR A 516 -5.44 -49.91 6.33
C THR A 516 -4.70 -48.58 6.11
N LEU A 517 -4.57 -47.77 7.16
CA LEU A 517 -3.97 -46.44 7.10
C LEU A 517 -2.44 -46.51 7.26
N SER A 518 -1.72 -46.01 6.25
CA SER A 518 -0.26 -45.84 6.31
C SER A 518 0.09 -44.91 7.47
N SER A 519 1.04 -45.30 8.32
CA SER A 519 1.49 -44.44 9.43
C SER A 519 2.21 -43.19 8.88
N GLU A 520 2.04 -42.03 9.52
CA GLU A 520 2.72 -40.78 9.15
C GLU A 520 4.25 -40.96 9.03
N ALA A 521 4.85 -41.79 9.89
CA ALA A 521 6.28 -42.13 9.84
C ALA A 521 6.66 -42.92 8.56
N SER A 522 5.73 -43.70 7.98
CA SER A 522 5.95 -44.39 6.71
C SER A 522 5.89 -43.41 5.53
N ASP A 523 4.97 -42.44 5.55
CA ASP A 523 4.83 -41.45 4.47
C ASP A 523 5.94 -40.40 4.51
N PHE A 524 6.37 -39.96 5.70
CA PHE A 524 7.57 -39.14 5.85
C PHE A 524 8.81 -39.85 5.27
N ASN A 525 8.97 -41.16 5.52
CA ASN A 525 10.05 -41.95 4.92
C ASN A 525 9.90 -42.10 3.39
N LYS A 526 8.70 -42.31 2.83
CA LYS A 526 8.47 -42.29 1.37
C LYS A 526 8.92 -40.97 0.75
N VAL A 527 8.54 -39.83 1.37
CA VAL A 527 8.96 -38.48 0.93
C VAL A 527 10.46 -38.25 1.09
N HIS A 528 11.09 -38.83 2.12
CA HIS A 528 12.53 -38.69 2.33
C HIS A 528 13.37 -39.58 1.40
N LEU A 529 12.82 -40.71 0.94
CA LEU A 529 13.42 -41.55 -0.11
C LEU A 529 13.24 -40.93 -1.50
N SER A 530 12.06 -40.40 -1.84
CA SER A 530 11.80 -39.78 -3.15
C SER A 530 12.70 -38.56 -3.40
N ARG A 531 12.95 -37.75 -2.37
CA ARG A 531 13.88 -36.60 -2.43
C ARG A 531 15.36 -36.97 -2.58
N ARG A 532 15.75 -38.25 -2.39
CA ARG A 532 17.17 -38.67 -2.41
C ARG A 532 17.67 -39.08 -3.80
N GLY A 533 16.77 -39.25 -4.76
CA GLY A 533 17.10 -39.56 -6.16
C GLY A 533 17.49 -41.02 -6.42
N GLY A 534 17.64 -41.33 -7.71
CA GLY A 534 18.08 -42.64 -8.22
C GLY A 534 17.02 -43.75 -8.20
N ILE A 535 17.48 -44.97 -8.48
CA ILE A 535 16.69 -46.21 -8.60
C ILE A 535 15.70 -46.42 -7.44
N MET A 536 16.13 -46.23 -6.19
CA MET A 536 15.25 -46.40 -5.02
C MET A 536 14.18 -45.31 -4.90
N ALA A 537 14.46 -44.07 -5.31
CA ALA A 537 13.42 -43.04 -5.38
C ALA A 537 12.35 -43.44 -6.42
N SER A 538 12.80 -43.86 -7.60
CA SER A 538 11.95 -44.27 -8.73
C SER A 538 11.12 -45.55 -8.48
N LEU A 539 11.39 -46.29 -7.39
CA LEU A 539 10.57 -47.43 -6.95
C LEU A 539 9.44 -47.03 -5.98
N TYR A 540 9.57 -45.91 -5.27
CA TYR A 540 8.54 -45.37 -4.37
C TYR A 540 7.76 -44.18 -4.94
N THR A 541 8.20 -43.63 -6.08
CA THR A 541 7.45 -42.62 -6.85
C THR A 541 6.85 -43.23 -8.12
N SER A 542 5.62 -42.82 -8.47
CA SER A 542 4.93 -43.20 -9.72
C SER A 542 5.49 -42.51 -10.98
N HIS A 543 6.71 -41.98 -10.93
CA HIS A 543 7.43 -41.40 -12.06
C HIS A 543 8.83 -42.03 -12.13
N PRO A 544 9.28 -42.53 -13.30
CA PRO A 544 10.64 -42.99 -13.50
C PRO A 544 11.57 -41.77 -13.59
N ALA A 545 12.25 -41.45 -12.49
CA ALA A 545 13.18 -40.33 -12.41
C ALA A 545 14.62 -40.69 -12.82
N ASP A 546 14.88 -41.96 -13.12
CA ASP A 546 16.21 -42.52 -13.38
C ASP A 546 16.15 -43.48 -14.60
N SER A 547 16.92 -43.19 -15.64
CA SER A 547 17.03 -44.03 -16.84
C SER A 547 17.81 -45.33 -16.62
N GLY A 548 18.41 -45.53 -15.44
CA GLY A 548 18.99 -46.80 -15.01
C GLY A 548 17.96 -47.83 -14.49
N LEU A 549 16.70 -47.45 -14.23
CA LEU A 549 15.66 -48.39 -13.78
C LEU A 549 15.09 -49.20 -14.96
N THR A 550 15.73 -50.31 -15.30
CA THR A 550 15.18 -51.28 -16.27
C THR A 550 14.07 -52.14 -15.67
N LEU A 551 13.18 -52.65 -16.51
CA LEU A 551 12.12 -53.58 -16.10
C LEU A 551 12.67 -54.88 -15.49
N GLU A 552 13.82 -55.35 -15.97
CA GLU A 552 14.49 -56.54 -15.43
C GLU A 552 15.00 -56.28 -14.01
N LEU A 553 15.64 -55.12 -13.77
CA LEU A 553 16.13 -54.73 -12.45
C LEU A 553 14.97 -54.47 -11.47
N SER A 554 13.88 -53.85 -11.90
CA SER A 554 12.72 -53.64 -11.03
C SER A 554 12.01 -54.95 -10.66
N LEU A 555 11.96 -55.93 -11.56
CA LEU A 555 11.48 -57.28 -11.26
C LEU A 555 12.43 -58.05 -10.32
N GLU A 556 13.75 -57.89 -10.46
CA GLU A 556 14.72 -58.50 -9.55
C GLU A 556 14.63 -57.90 -8.13
N ILE A 557 14.51 -56.58 -8.02
CA ILE A 557 14.35 -55.89 -6.73
C ILE A 557 13.03 -56.30 -6.05
N ASN A 558 11.92 -56.39 -6.80
CA ASN A 558 10.66 -56.88 -6.26
C ASN A 558 10.76 -58.33 -5.75
N ARG A 559 11.41 -59.24 -6.49
CA ARG A 559 11.65 -60.62 -6.02
C ARG A 559 12.47 -60.67 -4.74
N LYS A 560 13.52 -59.83 -4.61
CA LYS A 560 14.34 -59.74 -3.39
C LYS A 560 13.57 -59.15 -2.21
N LEU A 561 12.77 -58.11 -2.43
CA LEU A 561 11.90 -57.53 -1.40
C LEU A 561 10.81 -58.52 -0.94
N GLN A 562 10.20 -59.25 -1.86
CA GLN A 562 9.24 -60.31 -1.56
C GLN A 562 9.86 -61.42 -0.71
N ALA A 563 11.05 -61.93 -1.08
CA ALA A 563 11.74 -62.96 -0.30
C ALA A 563 12.10 -62.49 1.12
N VAL A 564 12.51 -61.23 1.29
CA VAL A 564 12.76 -60.62 2.61
C VAL A 564 11.45 -60.45 3.41
N LEU A 565 10.35 -60.10 2.75
CA LEU A 565 9.04 -60.00 3.39
C LEU A 565 8.55 -61.38 3.87
N GLU A 566 8.66 -62.41 3.04
CA GLU A 566 8.26 -63.79 3.35
C GLU A 566 9.08 -64.38 4.51
N ASP A 567 10.40 -64.22 4.50
CA ASP A 567 11.30 -64.59 5.60
C ASP A 567 10.97 -63.81 6.90
N THR A 568 10.69 -62.51 6.79
CA THR A 568 10.30 -61.67 7.94
C THR A 568 8.93 -62.07 8.51
N LEU A 569 7.96 -62.41 7.66
CA LEU A 569 6.64 -62.90 8.07
C LEU A 569 6.77 -64.27 8.75
N LEU A 570 7.54 -65.20 8.18
CA LEU A 570 7.81 -66.51 8.77
C LEU A 570 8.45 -66.37 10.17
N LYS A 571 9.48 -65.52 10.29
CA LYS A 571 10.10 -65.22 11.59
C LYS A 571 9.12 -64.63 12.60
N ASN A 572 8.23 -63.73 12.19
CA ASN A 572 7.19 -63.18 13.07
C ASN A 572 6.15 -64.22 13.49
N ILE A 573 5.79 -65.17 12.62
CA ILE A 573 4.92 -66.31 12.97
C ILE A 573 5.61 -67.19 14.02
N THR A 574 6.84 -67.62 13.78
CA THR A 574 7.61 -68.44 14.74
C THR A 574 7.86 -67.70 16.06
N LEU A 575 8.10 -66.39 16.04
CA LEU A 575 8.20 -65.58 17.26
C LEU A 575 6.87 -65.56 18.02
N LYS A 576 5.72 -65.44 17.35
CA LYS A 576 4.40 -65.48 17.96
C LYS A 576 4.09 -66.85 18.59
N GLU A 577 4.45 -67.94 17.91
CA GLU A 577 4.32 -69.32 18.42
C GLU A 577 5.20 -69.54 19.66
N ASN A 578 6.46 -69.08 19.64
CA ASN A 578 7.37 -69.13 20.79
C ASN A 578 6.82 -68.31 21.98
N LEU A 579 6.25 -67.12 21.72
CA LEU A 579 5.68 -66.26 22.77
C LEU A 579 4.41 -66.89 23.38
N GLN A 580 3.58 -67.54 22.56
CA GLN A 580 2.42 -68.30 23.02
C GLN A 580 2.83 -69.54 23.85
N THR A 581 3.86 -70.27 23.41
CA THR A 581 4.42 -71.41 24.15
C THR A 581 4.98 -70.97 25.51
N LEU A 582 5.76 -69.88 25.53
CA LEU A 582 6.27 -69.28 26.76
C LEU A 582 5.14 -68.82 27.69
N GLY A 583 4.06 -68.26 27.15
CA GLY A 583 2.84 -67.93 27.90
C GLY A 583 2.21 -69.16 28.58
N THR A 584 2.08 -70.27 27.85
CA THR A 584 1.53 -71.52 28.42
C THR A 584 2.42 -72.14 29.50
N GLU A 585 3.75 -72.05 29.38
CA GLU A 585 4.66 -72.52 30.43
C GLU A 585 4.64 -71.59 31.66
N ILE A 586 4.53 -70.27 31.46
CA ILE A 586 4.32 -69.31 32.56
C ILE A 586 3.01 -69.63 33.31
N GLU A 587 1.91 -69.90 32.63
CA GLU A 587 0.66 -70.33 33.28
C GLU A 587 0.81 -71.64 34.06
N ARG A 588 1.53 -72.62 33.49
CA ARG A 588 1.81 -73.91 34.12
C ARG A 588 2.65 -73.74 35.39
N LEU A 589 3.69 -72.92 35.34
CA LEU A 589 4.55 -72.59 36.48
C LEU A 589 3.79 -71.82 37.57
N ILE A 590 2.90 -70.89 37.18
CA ILE A 590 2.02 -70.18 38.13
C ILE A 590 1.07 -71.15 38.84
N LYS A 591 0.41 -72.06 38.11
CA LYS A 591 -0.45 -73.11 38.70
C LYS A 591 0.33 -73.99 39.68
N HIS A 592 1.49 -74.51 39.26
CA HIS A 592 2.32 -75.37 40.11
C HIS A 592 2.89 -74.63 41.35
N LYS A 593 3.18 -73.33 41.24
CA LYS A 593 3.54 -72.48 42.40
C LYS A 593 2.37 -72.34 43.37
N HIS A 594 1.15 -72.14 42.87
CA HIS A 594 -0.04 -72.01 43.71
C HIS A 594 -0.44 -73.32 44.41
N GLU A 595 -0.26 -74.47 43.73
CA GLU A 595 -0.43 -75.79 44.34
C GLU A 595 0.59 -76.05 45.47
N LEU A 596 1.85 -75.63 45.29
CA LEU A 596 2.86 -75.65 46.36
C LEU A 596 2.48 -74.74 47.53
N GLU A 597 2.05 -73.50 47.25
CA GLU A 597 1.58 -72.53 48.26
C GLU A 597 0.34 -73.02 49.03
N GLN A 598 -0.50 -73.86 48.43
CA GLN A 598 -1.63 -74.49 49.11
C GLN A 598 -1.19 -75.68 49.97
N ARG A 599 -0.31 -76.56 49.47
CA ARG A 599 0.23 -77.69 50.27
C ARG A 599 0.97 -77.21 51.52
N ILE A 600 1.79 -76.16 51.39
CA ILE A 600 2.53 -75.53 52.50
C ILE A 600 1.60 -74.89 53.55
N LYS A 601 0.31 -74.68 53.23
CA LYS A 601 -0.71 -74.19 54.17
C LYS A 601 -1.58 -75.30 54.78
N GLN A 602 -1.34 -76.57 54.42
CA GLN A 602 -2.08 -77.74 54.91
C GLN A 602 -1.23 -78.67 55.79
N THR A 603 0.08 -78.40 55.88
CA THR A 603 1.05 -79.00 56.82
C THR A 603 1.44 -78.00 57.89
#